data_AF-A0A2R6L9U6-F1
#
_entry.id   AF-A0A2R6L9U6-F1
#
_cell.length_a   1.000
_cell.length_b   1.000
_cell.length_c   1.000
_cell.angle_alpha   90.00
_cell.angle_beta   90.00
_cell.angle_gamma   90.00
#
_symmetry.space_group_name_H-M   'P 1'
#
loop_
_entity.id
_entity.type
_entity.pdbx_description
1 polymer ?
#
loop_
_entity_poly.entity_id
_entity_poly.type
_entity_poly.pdbx_seq_one_letter_code
_entity_poly.pdbx_strand_id
1 'polypeptide(L)'
;MRSSTATPASGGRSSPRPEGNEEAVYVLAGSGRLRTPAGELPLEPGDYAALPAGREGAHRVVNDGDDSLRYLVVSTMVTPDVTVYPDSDAVGVFTGAAPGGEGDRPVHGYFPRSAAVDYWTEVATGAEGESEGEGD
;
A
#
# COMPACT_ATOMS: atom_id res chain seq x y z
N MET A 1 8.02 11.58 1.64
CA MET A 1 9.09 11.00 0.78
C MET A 1 9.81 9.90 1.55
N ARG A 2 10.01 8.74 0.92
CA ARG A 2 10.78 7.62 1.50
C ARG A 2 11.87 7.18 0.53
N SER A 3 13.06 6.88 1.06
CA SER A 3 14.09 6.15 0.32
C SER A 3 13.79 4.65 0.41
N SER A 4 13.87 3.95 -0.72
CA SER A 4 13.62 2.50 -0.78
C SER A 4 14.75 1.80 -1.52
N THR A 5 15.03 0.57 -1.10
CA THR A 5 15.94 -0.36 -1.79
C THR A 5 15.18 -1.66 -2.04
N ALA A 6 15.01 -2.03 -3.30
CA ALA A 6 14.38 -3.28 -3.67
C ALA A 6 15.43 -4.39 -3.79
N THR A 7 15.27 -5.47 -3.03
CA THR A 7 16.02 -6.71 -3.20
C THR A 7 15.37 -7.58 -4.28
N PRO A 8 16.12 -8.54 -4.88
CA PRO A 8 15.58 -9.42 -5.91
C PRO A 8 14.26 -10.07 -5.48
N ALA A 9 13.21 -9.88 -6.27
CA ALA A 9 11.86 -10.31 -5.92
C ALA A 9 11.51 -11.64 -6.61
N SER A 10 11.12 -12.65 -5.83
CA SER A 10 10.47 -13.86 -6.38
C SER A 10 8.96 -13.63 -6.53
N GLY A 11 8.43 -13.77 -7.76
CA GLY A 11 7.01 -14.02 -8.01
C GLY A 11 6.15 -12.84 -8.54
N GLY A 12 5.10 -13.19 -9.28
CA GLY A 12 4.11 -12.29 -9.87
C GLY A 12 2.97 -11.94 -8.91
N ARG A 13 3.19 -10.94 -8.04
CA ARG A 13 2.12 -10.35 -7.23
C ARG A 13 1.58 -9.09 -7.92
N SER A 14 0.27 -8.88 -7.86
CA SER A 14 -0.38 -7.64 -8.29
C SER A 14 0.14 -6.44 -7.50
N SER A 15 0.03 -5.29 -8.14
CA SER A 15 0.51 -4.03 -7.58
C SER A 15 -0.46 -3.50 -6.52
N PRO A 16 0.03 -3.14 -5.32
CA PRO A 16 -0.77 -2.36 -4.39
C PRO A 16 -1.11 -1.00 -5.02
N ARG A 17 -2.17 -0.38 -4.51
CA ARG A 17 -2.63 0.90 -5.02
C ARG A 17 -3.21 1.79 -3.90
N PRO A 18 -2.65 2.97 -3.66
CA PRO A 18 -3.28 3.96 -2.81
C PRO A 18 -4.54 4.50 -3.50
N GLU A 19 -5.62 4.74 -2.77
CA GLU A 19 -6.88 5.22 -3.35
C GLU A 19 -6.99 6.75 -3.33
N GLY A 20 -6.28 7.44 -2.42
CA GLY A 20 -6.36 8.91 -2.26
C GLY A 20 -5.06 9.67 -2.49
N ASN A 21 -3.92 8.99 -2.51
CA ASN A 21 -2.61 9.62 -2.66
C ASN A 21 -2.00 9.32 -4.03
N GLU A 22 -1.51 10.37 -4.67
CA GLU A 22 -0.65 10.22 -5.85
C GLU A 22 0.77 9.91 -5.38
N GLU A 23 1.49 9.12 -6.17
CA GLU A 23 2.89 8.81 -5.92
C GLU A 23 3.77 9.12 -7.13
N ALA A 24 5.07 9.13 -6.91
CA ALA A 24 6.06 9.18 -7.97
C ALA A 24 7.30 8.39 -7.61
N VAL A 25 7.89 7.71 -8.59
CA VAL A 25 9.16 7.00 -8.48
C VAL A 25 10.24 7.79 -9.19
N TYR A 26 11.41 7.94 -8.54
CA TYR A 26 12.63 8.44 -9.17
C TYR A 26 13.80 7.49 -8.89
N VAL A 27 14.46 7.00 -9.94
CA VAL A 27 15.50 5.98 -9.81
C VAL A 27 16.86 6.63 -9.58
N LEU A 28 17.57 6.20 -8.53
CA LEU A 28 18.88 6.74 -8.15
C LEU A 28 20.04 5.90 -8.67
N ALA A 29 19.91 4.57 -8.65
CA ALA A 29 20.95 3.63 -9.09
C ALA A 29 20.38 2.22 -9.25
N GLY A 30 21.05 1.40 -10.08
CA GLY A 30 20.61 0.05 -10.43
C GLY A 30 19.55 0.06 -11.53
N SER A 31 19.06 -1.12 -11.90
CA SER A 31 18.02 -1.30 -12.90
C SER A 31 16.93 -2.23 -12.39
N GLY A 32 15.77 -2.18 -13.03
CA GLY A 32 14.66 -3.09 -12.76
C GLY A 32 13.46 -2.78 -13.64
N ARG A 33 12.26 -3.07 -13.14
CA ARG A 33 11.01 -2.86 -13.86
C ARG A 33 9.95 -2.19 -12.99
N LEU A 34 9.18 -1.28 -13.58
CA LEU A 34 7.95 -0.77 -13.03
C LEU A 34 6.78 -1.52 -13.64
N ARG A 35 6.01 -2.26 -12.83
CA ARG A 35 4.76 -2.89 -13.25
C ARG A 35 3.60 -1.96 -12.99
N THR A 36 2.79 -1.70 -14.01
CA THR A 36 1.54 -0.92 -13.93
C THR A 36 0.40 -1.68 -14.63
N PRO A 37 -0.86 -1.25 -14.51
CA PRO A 37 -1.96 -1.81 -15.29
C PRO A 37 -1.74 -1.75 -16.81
N ALA A 38 -0.95 -0.79 -17.29
CA ALA A 38 -0.65 -0.64 -18.71
C ALA A 38 0.46 -1.59 -19.21
N GLY A 39 1.16 -2.26 -18.30
CA GLY A 39 2.23 -3.20 -18.62
C GLY A 39 3.49 -2.98 -17.78
N GLU A 40 4.60 -3.52 -18.25
CA GLU A 40 5.89 -3.37 -17.60
C GLU A 40 6.77 -2.37 -18.35
N LEU A 41 7.42 -1.49 -17.60
CA LEU A 41 8.37 -0.51 -18.12
C LEU A 41 9.75 -0.76 -17.49
N PRO A 42 10.85 -0.67 -18.25
CA PRO A 42 12.19 -0.70 -17.66
C PRO A 42 12.39 0.52 -16.75
N LEU A 43 13.23 0.37 -15.74
CA LEU A 43 13.69 1.44 -14.86
C LEU A 43 15.21 1.50 -14.87
N GLU A 44 15.74 2.69 -15.14
CA GLU A 44 17.17 3.01 -15.15
C GLU A 44 17.45 4.29 -14.35
N PRO A 45 18.69 4.52 -13.89
CA PRO A 45 19.02 5.71 -13.11
C PRO A 45 18.66 7.01 -13.85
N GLY A 46 17.92 7.89 -13.17
CA GLY A 46 17.40 9.13 -13.75
C GLY A 46 15.95 9.04 -14.23
N ASP A 47 15.37 7.84 -14.33
CA ASP A 47 13.97 7.69 -14.71
C ASP A 47 13.03 8.24 -13.65
N TYR A 48 11.94 8.84 -14.13
CA TYR A 48 10.85 9.37 -13.34
C TYR A 48 9.51 8.81 -13.84
N ALA A 49 8.68 8.34 -12.91
CA ALA A 49 7.32 7.90 -13.21
C ALA A 49 6.33 8.57 -12.25
N ALA A 50 5.33 9.25 -12.81
CA ALA A 50 4.18 9.76 -12.07
C ALA A 50 3.10 8.67 -11.99
N LEU A 51 2.50 8.53 -10.80
CA LEU A 51 1.61 7.42 -10.45
C LEU A 51 0.34 8.02 -9.83
N PRO A 52 -0.74 8.19 -10.61
CA PRO A 52 -2.00 8.73 -10.12
C PRO A 52 -2.58 7.89 -8.96
N ALA A 53 -3.44 8.50 -8.15
CA ALA A 53 -4.19 7.73 -7.15
C ALA A 53 -5.15 6.72 -7.82
N GLY A 54 -5.50 5.67 -7.09
CA GLY A 54 -6.48 4.67 -7.48
C GLY A 54 -5.94 3.61 -8.44
N ARG A 55 -6.85 3.02 -9.22
CA ARG A 55 -6.53 1.87 -10.08
C ARG A 55 -5.48 2.15 -11.14
N GLU A 56 -5.46 3.35 -11.71
CA GLU A 56 -4.59 3.68 -12.86
C GLU A 56 -3.12 3.79 -12.46
N GLY A 57 -2.81 4.30 -11.26
CA GLY A 57 -1.45 4.34 -10.72
C GLY A 57 -1.09 3.19 -9.79
N ALA A 58 -1.83 2.07 -9.85
CA ALA A 58 -1.39 0.83 -9.22
C ALA A 58 0.00 0.48 -9.73
N HIS A 59 0.98 0.31 -8.84
CA HIS A 59 2.34 0.08 -9.30
C HIS A 59 3.16 -0.81 -8.39
N ARG A 60 4.20 -1.41 -8.97
CA ARG A 60 5.17 -2.21 -8.24
C ARG A 60 6.54 -2.08 -8.88
N VAL A 61 7.51 -1.66 -8.09
CA VAL A 61 8.92 -1.72 -8.46
C VAL A 61 9.39 -3.16 -8.26
N VAL A 62 9.98 -3.74 -9.30
CA VAL A 62 10.50 -5.11 -9.33
C VAL A 62 11.99 -5.01 -9.64
N ASN A 63 12.81 -5.54 -8.73
CA ASN A 63 14.22 -5.80 -9.01
C ASN A 63 14.36 -7.29 -9.34
N ASP A 64 14.78 -7.58 -10.57
CA ASP A 64 15.06 -8.93 -11.09
C ASP A 64 16.52 -9.10 -11.54
N GLY A 65 17.36 -8.10 -11.25
CA GLY A 65 18.81 -8.17 -11.45
C GLY A 65 19.56 -8.68 -10.22
N ASP A 66 20.87 -8.82 -10.38
CA ASP A 66 21.78 -9.27 -9.31
C ASP A 66 22.21 -8.14 -8.38
N ASP A 67 22.10 -6.89 -8.83
CA ASP A 67 22.48 -5.68 -8.09
C ASP A 67 21.28 -5.03 -7.36
N SER A 68 21.57 -4.14 -6.42
CA SER A 68 20.54 -3.39 -5.70
C SER A 68 19.93 -2.25 -6.54
N LEU A 69 18.60 -2.18 -6.60
CA LEU A 69 17.85 -1.05 -7.15
C LEU A 69 17.50 -0.05 -6.04
N ARG A 70 18.04 1.17 -6.15
CA ARG A 70 17.78 2.28 -5.22
C ARG A 70 16.93 3.35 -5.90
N TYR A 71 15.86 3.75 -5.22
CA TYR A 71 14.91 4.72 -5.76
C TYR A 71 14.24 5.51 -4.63
N LEU A 72 13.64 6.62 -5.01
CA LEU A 72 12.82 7.47 -4.17
C LEU A 72 11.37 7.25 -4.52
N VAL A 73 10.52 7.14 -3.49
CA VAL A 73 9.07 7.23 -3.65
C VAL A 73 8.59 8.49 -2.93
N VAL A 74 7.92 9.33 -3.68
CA VAL A 74 7.28 10.55 -3.18
C VAL A 74 5.77 10.30 -3.23
N SER A 75 5.05 10.80 -2.23
CA SER A 75 3.59 10.69 -2.15
C SER A 75 3.05 12.03 -1.67
N THR A 76 1.80 12.35 -2.01
CA THR A 76 1.12 13.59 -1.58
C THR A 76 0.84 13.63 -0.08
N MET A 77 0.83 12.46 0.60
CA MET A 77 0.66 12.31 2.05
C MET A 77 -0.63 12.90 2.62
N VAL A 78 -1.72 12.92 1.84
CA VAL A 78 -3.07 13.26 2.28
C VAL A 78 -3.59 12.19 3.24
N THR A 79 -4.00 12.60 4.44
CA THR A 79 -4.64 11.73 5.45
C THR A 79 -6.17 11.89 5.41
N PRO A 80 -6.96 10.81 5.55
CA PRO A 80 -6.56 9.41 5.70
C PRO A 80 -6.09 8.79 4.37
N ASP A 81 -5.24 7.77 4.46
CA ASP A 81 -4.80 6.97 3.31
C ASP A 81 -5.34 5.55 3.39
N VAL A 82 -5.79 5.04 2.24
CA VAL A 82 -6.28 3.67 2.08
C VAL A 82 -5.54 3.05 0.90
N THR A 83 -4.91 1.89 1.13
CA THR A 83 -4.22 1.14 0.08
C THR A 83 -4.90 -0.20 -0.14
N VAL A 84 -5.23 -0.53 -1.38
CA VAL A 84 -5.78 -1.85 -1.75
C VAL A 84 -4.66 -2.82 -2.13
N TYR A 85 -4.73 -4.03 -1.59
CA TYR A 85 -3.86 -5.16 -1.90
C TYR A 85 -4.68 -6.27 -2.57
N PRO A 86 -4.77 -6.30 -3.92
CA PRO A 86 -5.69 -7.20 -4.61
C PRO A 86 -5.41 -8.69 -4.36
N ASP A 87 -4.14 -9.09 -4.36
CA ASP A 87 -3.77 -10.52 -4.20
C ASP A 87 -4.06 -11.07 -2.80
N SER A 88 -3.99 -10.21 -1.78
CA SER A 88 -4.23 -10.60 -0.39
C SER A 88 -5.70 -10.40 0.02
N ASP A 89 -6.53 -9.92 -0.90
CA ASP A 89 -7.88 -9.38 -0.63
C ASP A 89 -7.93 -8.54 0.66
N ALA A 90 -7.00 -7.59 0.76
CA ALA A 90 -6.80 -6.79 1.96
C ALA A 90 -6.75 -5.30 1.66
N VAL A 91 -6.97 -4.50 2.70
CA VAL A 91 -6.83 -3.05 2.71
C VAL A 91 -5.88 -2.61 3.83
N GLY A 92 -4.98 -1.69 3.52
CA GLY A 92 -4.23 -0.93 4.52
C GLY A 92 -4.95 0.38 4.81
N VAL A 93 -5.09 0.75 6.08
CA VAL A 93 -5.68 2.03 6.51
C VAL A 93 -4.69 2.77 7.39
N PHE A 94 -4.43 4.02 7.04
CA PHE A 94 -3.44 4.87 7.70
C PHE A 94 -4.02 6.25 7.95
N THR A 95 -3.91 6.74 9.19
CA THR A 95 -4.36 8.07 9.59
C THR A 95 -3.25 8.80 10.33
N GLY A 96 -3.34 10.13 10.36
CA GLY A 96 -2.44 10.96 11.17
C GLY A 96 -1.10 11.18 10.49
N ALA A 97 -0.01 11.01 11.23
CA ALA A 97 1.30 11.42 10.77
C ALA A 97 1.81 10.63 9.56
N ALA A 98 2.32 11.35 8.58
CA ALA A 98 3.08 10.81 7.47
C ALA A 98 4.19 9.84 7.94
N PRO A 99 4.52 8.80 7.16
CA PRO A 99 5.84 8.17 7.14
C PRO A 99 7.03 8.99 7.67
N GLY A 100 7.52 8.65 8.86
CA GLY A 100 8.71 9.27 9.45
C GLY A 100 8.47 10.63 10.14
N GLY A 101 7.22 11.07 10.26
CA GLY A 101 6.84 12.21 11.09
C GLY A 101 6.73 11.84 12.58
N GLU A 102 6.77 12.85 13.45
CA GLU A 102 6.75 12.68 14.92
C GLU A 102 5.34 12.56 15.52
N GLY A 103 4.29 12.71 14.71
CA GLY A 103 2.90 12.67 15.17
C GLY A 103 2.33 11.26 15.33
N ASP A 104 1.19 11.17 16.00
CA ASP A 104 0.49 9.91 16.24
C ASP A 104 -0.23 9.37 14.98
N ARG A 105 -0.52 8.06 15.00
CA ARG A 105 -1.30 7.34 14.00
C ARG A 105 -2.38 6.51 14.67
N PRO A 106 -3.53 7.12 15.01
CA PRO A 106 -4.57 6.46 15.79
C PRO A 106 -5.15 5.23 15.08
N VAL A 107 -5.18 5.23 13.74
CA VAL A 107 -5.51 4.06 12.91
C VAL A 107 -4.36 3.76 11.96
N HIS A 108 -3.74 2.60 12.14
CA HIS A 108 -2.66 2.08 11.32
C HIS A 108 -2.69 0.55 11.32
N GLY A 109 -3.12 -0.06 10.21
CA GLY A 109 -3.21 -1.51 10.12
C GLY A 109 -3.56 -2.04 8.74
N TYR A 110 -3.50 -3.36 8.61
CA TYR A 110 -3.90 -4.09 7.42
C TYR A 110 -5.02 -5.05 7.78
N PHE A 111 -6.11 -5.04 7.01
CA PHE A 111 -7.33 -5.79 7.30
C PHE A 111 -7.76 -6.59 6.07
N PRO A 112 -8.11 -7.88 6.20
CA PRO A 112 -8.75 -8.60 5.10
C PRO A 112 -10.13 -8.00 4.84
N ARG A 113 -10.57 -7.96 3.58
CA ARG A 113 -11.91 -7.43 3.23
C ARG A 113 -13.04 -8.23 3.86
N SER A 114 -12.81 -9.51 4.13
CA SER A 114 -13.77 -10.39 4.81
C SER A 114 -14.07 -9.98 6.25
N ALA A 115 -13.28 -9.09 6.86
CA ALA A 115 -13.56 -8.53 8.18
C ALA A 115 -14.53 -7.33 8.15
N ALA A 116 -15.11 -7.01 6.98
CA ALA A 116 -16.15 -5.98 6.88
C ALA A 116 -17.40 -6.43 7.66
N VAL A 117 -17.81 -5.58 8.59
CA VAL A 117 -19.03 -5.73 9.39
C VAL A 117 -20.10 -4.76 8.90
N ASP A 118 -21.37 -5.09 9.06
CA ASP A 118 -22.43 -4.15 8.69
C ASP A 118 -22.51 -3.01 9.71
N TYR A 119 -22.58 -1.78 9.18
CA TYR A 119 -22.57 -0.59 10.03
C TYR A 119 -23.77 -0.54 10.97
N TRP A 120 -24.96 -0.89 10.51
CA TRP A 120 -26.19 -0.72 11.28
C TRP A 120 -26.39 -1.85 12.28
N THR A 121 -25.98 -3.07 11.95
CA THR A 121 -26.23 -4.23 12.81
C THR A 121 -25.08 -4.57 13.75
N GLU A 122 -23.84 -4.15 13.45
CA GLU A 122 -22.67 -4.55 14.23
C GLU A 122 -21.86 -3.36 14.77
N VAL A 123 -21.78 -2.24 14.03
CA VAL A 123 -21.00 -1.06 14.48
C VAL A 123 -21.83 -0.13 15.34
N ALA A 124 -22.99 0.32 14.84
CA ALA A 124 -23.82 1.35 15.48
C ALA A 124 -24.52 0.84 16.75
N THR A 125 -24.82 -0.45 16.79
CA THR A 125 -25.43 -1.16 17.93
C THR A 125 -24.41 -1.54 19.00
N GLY A 126 -23.12 -1.58 18.64
CA GLY A 126 -22.07 -2.19 19.44
C GLY A 126 -22.17 -3.72 19.37
N ALA A 127 -21.02 -4.39 19.26
CA ALA A 127 -20.97 -5.84 19.37
C ALA A 127 -21.32 -6.26 20.81
N GLU A 128 -22.60 -6.49 21.09
CA GLU A 128 -23.02 -7.21 22.29
C GLU A 128 -22.52 -8.64 22.15
N GLY A 129 -21.41 -8.95 22.83
CA GLY A 129 -20.91 -10.31 22.91
C GLY A 129 -21.91 -11.18 23.64
N GLU A 130 -22.46 -12.18 22.95
CA GLU A 130 -23.16 -13.29 23.58
C GLU A 130 -22.15 -14.05 24.45
N SER A 131 -22.13 -13.75 25.76
CA SER A 131 -21.55 -14.67 26.72
C SER A 131 -22.57 -15.79 26.94
N GLU A 132 -22.32 -16.96 26.33
CA GLU A 132 -22.95 -18.21 26.76
C GLU A 132 -22.55 -18.46 28.22
N GLY A 133 -23.49 -18.18 29.13
CA GLY A 133 -23.43 -18.58 30.51
C GLY A 133 -24.21 -19.87 30.68
N GLU A 134 -23.49 -20.99 30.65
CA GLU A 134 -23.90 -22.26 31.24
C GLU A 134 -24.37 -22.03 32.70
N GLY A 135 -25.55 -22.54 33.05
CA GLY A 135 -26.11 -22.40 34.40
C GLY A 135 -27.24 -23.40 34.66
N ASP A 136 -26.81 -24.62 35.02
CA ASP A 136 -27.45 -25.73 35.76
C ASP A 136 -28.99 -25.85 35.80
#